data_AF-A0A1X2HG22-F1
#
_entry.id   AF-A0A1X2HG22-F1
#
_cell.length_a   1.000
_cell.length_b   1.000
_cell.length_c   1.000
_cell.angle_alpha   90.00
_cell.angle_beta   90.00
_cell.angle_gamma   90.00
#
_symmetry.space_group_name_H-M   'P 1'
#
loop_
_entity.id
_entity.type
_entity.pdbx_description
1 polymer ?
#
loop_
_entity_poly.entity_id
_entity_poly.type
_entity_poly.pdbx_seq_one_letter_code
_entity_poly.pdbx_strand_id
1 'polypeptide(L)'
;MTELLSTEETYLDHLTIIRQVFMDPMMEAATAQPRPLANLKDVQTIFAYIPQLIMLSTSLLRRLHSVVREDATRSEIYSGVGKVFCEYLPQLDIYIFYAANYAKAQRCAAKAKRNIISRQLVQEKRMNRLGLADYAIAPIQRITRYCLLLKDLIKHSTPAHPDYPYLERALKCMTALAIAMNNIQ
;
A
#
# COMPACT_ATOMS: atom_id res chain seq x y z
N MET A 1 18.54 6.21 0.34
CA MET A 1 17.34 6.54 -0.48
C MET A 1 16.91 5.44 -1.44
N THR A 2 17.84 4.73 -2.08
CA THR A 2 17.52 3.64 -3.02
C THR A 2 16.56 2.59 -2.43
N GLU A 3 16.70 2.27 -1.15
CA GLU A 3 15.80 1.34 -0.45
C GLU A 3 14.36 1.86 -0.37
N LEU A 4 14.13 3.15 -0.06
CA LEU A 4 12.79 3.72 0.04
C LEU A 4 12.07 3.62 -1.33
N LEU A 5 12.73 4.04 -2.40
CA LEU A 5 12.18 3.98 -3.76
C LEU A 5 11.95 2.54 -4.21
N SER A 6 12.96 1.69 -4.10
CA SER A 6 12.88 0.28 -4.53
C SER A 6 11.78 -0.48 -3.79
N THR A 7 11.65 -0.26 -2.48
CA THR A 7 10.58 -0.91 -1.71
C THR A 7 9.20 -0.30 -1.97
N GLU A 8 9.11 0.97 -2.38
CA GLU A 8 7.84 1.59 -2.80
C GLU A 8 7.40 1.08 -4.17
N GLU A 9 8.34 0.92 -5.12
CA GLU A 9 8.10 0.28 -6.42
C GLU A 9 7.60 -1.15 -6.23
N THR A 10 8.29 -1.94 -5.41
CA THR A 10 7.87 -3.31 -5.09
C THR A 10 6.47 -3.34 -4.45
N TYR A 11 6.17 -2.37 -3.58
CA TYR A 11 4.84 -2.26 -2.96
C TYR A 11 3.75 -1.91 -3.99
N LEU A 12 4.02 -0.98 -4.89
CA LEU A 12 3.11 -0.63 -5.97
C LEU A 12 2.88 -1.80 -6.93
N ASP A 13 3.92 -2.57 -7.24
CA ASP A 13 3.83 -3.78 -8.05
C ASP A 13 2.92 -4.81 -7.38
N HIS A 14 3.09 -5.05 -6.07
CA HIS A 14 2.21 -5.93 -5.30
C HIS A 14 0.74 -5.47 -5.34
N LEU A 15 0.47 -4.17 -5.19
CA LEU A 15 -0.89 -3.64 -5.31
C LEU A 15 -1.46 -3.80 -6.73
N THR A 16 -0.62 -3.61 -7.74
CA THR A 16 -1.01 -3.75 -9.16
C THR A 16 -1.31 -5.21 -9.49
N ILE A 17 -0.52 -6.14 -8.97
CA ILE A 17 -0.81 -7.58 -9.02
C ILE A 17 -2.16 -7.86 -8.36
N ILE A 18 -2.43 -7.33 -7.16
CA ILE A 18 -3.75 -7.49 -6.51
C ILE A 18 -4.89 -7.09 -7.46
N ARG A 19 -4.75 -5.95 -8.15
CA ARG A 19 -5.76 -5.46 -9.07
C ARG A 19 -5.91 -6.35 -10.31
N GLN A 20 -4.84 -6.52 -11.07
CA GLN A 20 -4.88 -7.17 -12.39
C GLN A 20 -5.16 -8.67 -12.31
N VAL A 21 -4.62 -9.31 -11.28
CA VAL A 21 -4.62 -10.77 -11.16
C VAL A 21 -5.83 -11.26 -10.37
N PHE A 22 -6.32 -10.47 -9.41
CA PHE A 22 -7.43 -10.89 -8.55
C PHE A 22 -8.66 -10.00 -8.69
N MET A 23 -8.53 -8.68 -8.59
CA MET A 23 -9.69 -7.77 -8.61
C MET A 23 -10.42 -7.79 -9.96
N ASP A 24 -9.72 -7.53 -11.06
CA ASP A 24 -10.33 -7.38 -12.38
C ASP A 24 -11.02 -8.69 -12.84
N PRO A 25 -10.38 -9.88 -12.74
CA PRO A 25 -11.04 -11.13 -13.12
C PRO A 25 -12.24 -11.48 -12.22
N MET A 26 -12.16 -11.17 -10.92
CA MET A 26 -13.28 -11.42 -9.99
C MET A 26 -14.44 -10.45 -10.22
N MET A 27 -14.16 -9.20 -10.60
CA MET A 27 -15.17 -8.22 -10.97
C MET A 27 -15.89 -8.65 -12.26
N GLU A 28 -15.13 -9.07 -13.29
CA GLU A 28 -15.69 -9.58 -14.53
C GLU A 28 -16.59 -10.80 -14.28
N ALA A 29 -16.10 -11.78 -13.50
CA ALA A 29 -16.88 -12.97 -13.11
C ALA A 29 -18.14 -12.62 -12.29
N ALA A 30 -18.11 -11.54 -11.50
CA ALA A 30 -19.28 -11.06 -10.75
C ALA A 30 -20.32 -10.37 -11.64
N THR A 31 -19.89 -9.79 -12.77
CA THR A 31 -20.77 -9.12 -13.73
C THR A 31 -21.19 -9.99 -14.92
N ALA A 32 -20.57 -11.17 -15.08
CA ALA A 32 -20.85 -12.08 -16.17
C ALA A 32 -22.32 -12.54 -16.18
N GLN A 33 -23.00 -12.30 -17.29
CA GLN A 33 -24.37 -12.75 -17.57
C GLN A 33 -24.34 -14.09 -18.33
N PRO A 34 -25.35 -14.98 -18.17
CA PRO A 34 -26.58 -14.84 -17.37
C PRO A 34 -26.47 -15.36 -15.92
N ARG A 35 -25.32 -15.94 -15.54
CA ARG A 35 -25.09 -16.49 -14.20
C ARG A 35 -23.82 -15.90 -13.60
N PRO A 36 -23.94 -14.85 -12.77
CA PRO A 36 -22.79 -14.28 -12.10
C PRO A 36 -22.16 -15.34 -11.21
N LEU A 37 -20.86 -15.48 -11.37
CA LEU A 37 -20.04 -16.45 -10.68
C LEU A 37 -19.74 -15.91 -9.26
N ALA A 38 -19.49 -14.62 -9.09
CA ALA A 38 -19.27 -14.03 -7.76
C ALA A 38 -20.37 -13.04 -7.37
N ASN A 39 -20.56 -12.86 -6.06
CA ASN A 39 -21.37 -11.77 -5.55
C ASN A 39 -20.56 -10.46 -5.66
N LEU A 40 -21.03 -9.52 -6.48
CA LEU A 40 -20.37 -8.24 -6.71
C LEU A 40 -20.09 -7.47 -5.41
N LYS A 41 -21.00 -7.51 -4.42
CA LYS A 41 -20.80 -6.82 -3.14
C LYS A 41 -19.65 -7.43 -2.32
N ASP A 42 -19.49 -8.74 -2.39
CA ASP A 42 -18.39 -9.42 -1.70
C ASP A 42 -17.06 -9.08 -2.38
N VAL A 43 -17.00 -9.05 -3.72
CA VAL A 43 -15.80 -8.65 -4.48
C VAL A 43 -15.41 -7.21 -4.17
N GLN A 44 -16.37 -6.28 -4.20
CA GLN A 44 -16.14 -4.87 -3.83
C GLN A 44 -15.63 -4.71 -2.39
N THR A 45 -16.12 -5.55 -1.47
CA THR A 45 -15.65 -5.55 -0.07
C THR A 45 -14.22 -6.08 0.05
N ILE A 46 -13.87 -7.14 -0.70
CA ILE A 46 -12.54 -7.75 -0.68
C ILE A 46 -11.46 -6.78 -1.17
N PHE A 47 -11.73 -6.06 -2.26
CA PHE A 47 -10.77 -5.16 -2.90
C PHE A 47 -11.01 -3.68 -2.58
N ALA A 48 -11.81 -3.39 -1.55
CA ALA A 48 -12.05 -2.01 -1.12
C ALA A 48 -10.72 -1.31 -0.82
N TYR A 49 -10.63 -0.05 -1.25
CA TYR A 49 -9.47 0.83 -1.05
C TYR A 49 -8.19 0.45 -1.82
N ILE A 50 -8.12 -0.70 -2.49
CA ILE A 50 -6.96 -1.07 -3.34
C ILE A 50 -6.71 -0.04 -4.46
N PRO A 51 -7.73 0.41 -5.23
CA PRO A 51 -7.51 1.44 -6.25
C PRO A 51 -6.97 2.76 -5.68
N GLN A 52 -7.48 3.19 -4.52
CA GLN A 52 -7.02 4.40 -3.84
C GLN A 52 -5.58 4.26 -3.34
N LEU A 53 -5.19 3.09 -2.81
CA LEU A 53 -3.82 2.79 -2.40
C LEU A 53 -2.86 2.80 -3.60
N ILE A 54 -3.25 2.25 -4.75
CA ILE A 54 -2.46 2.32 -5.99
C ILE A 54 -2.24 3.78 -6.39
N MET A 55 -3.30 4.59 -6.41
CA MET A 55 -3.21 6.01 -6.75
C MET A 55 -2.28 6.78 -5.80
N LEU A 56 -2.41 6.53 -4.49
CA LEU A 56 -1.58 7.13 -3.47
C LEU A 56 -0.11 6.76 -3.64
N SER A 57 0.20 5.46 -3.71
CA SER A 57 1.57 4.95 -3.87
C SER A 57 2.19 5.43 -5.19
N THR A 58 1.43 5.46 -6.28
CA THR A 58 1.89 6.01 -7.57
C THR A 58 2.26 7.48 -7.47
N SER A 59 1.44 8.27 -6.78
CA SER A 59 1.67 9.71 -6.63
C SER A 59 2.84 10.00 -5.71
N LEU A 60 2.93 9.28 -4.59
CA LEU A 60 4.04 9.34 -3.64
C LEU A 60 5.36 8.97 -4.33
N LEU A 61 5.40 7.83 -5.03
CA LEU A 61 6.58 7.36 -5.76
C LEU A 61 7.04 8.37 -6.81
N ARG A 62 6.12 8.95 -7.59
CA ARG A 62 6.45 9.99 -8.57
C ARG A 62 7.08 11.21 -7.91
N ARG A 63 6.54 11.64 -6.78
CA ARG A 63 7.06 12.81 -6.04
C ARG A 63 8.42 12.52 -5.43
N LEU A 64 8.62 11.33 -4.84
CA LEU A 64 9.90 10.89 -4.32
C LEU A 64 10.96 10.84 -5.43
N HIS A 65 10.63 10.31 -6.61
CA HIS A 65 11.53 10.33 -7.78
C HIS A 65 11.92 11.76 -8.21
N SER A 66 10.99 12.72 -8.16
CA SER A 66 11.29 14.13 -8.46
C SER A 66 12.34 14.69 -7.49
N VAL A 67 12.12 14.51 -6.19
CA VAL A 67 13.03 15.00 -5.14
C VAL A 67 14.41 14.35 -5.26
N VAL A 68 14.48 13.04 -5.50
CA VAL A 68 15.76 12.33 -5.67
C VAL A 68 16.55 12.85 -6.87
N ARG A 69 15.86 13.16 -7.98
CA ARG A 69 16.51 13.73 -9.17
C ARG A 69 17.00 15.15 -8.92
N GLU A 70 16.22 15.97 -8.22
CA GLU A 70 16.59 17.34 -7.85
C GLU A 70 17.82 17.34 -6.89
N ASP A 71 17.84 16.47 -5.89
CA ASP A 71 18.97 16.30 -4.95
C ASP A 71 20.26 15.90 -5.66
N ALA A 72 20.19 14.97 -6.62
CA ALA A 72 21.35 14.54 -7.40
C ALA A 72 22.02 15.70 -8.16
N THR A 73 21.27 16.77 -8.48
CA THR A 73 21.82 17.97 -9.13
C THR A 73 22.42 18.98 -8.15
N ARG A 74 22.01 18.96 -6.87
CA ARG A 74 22.39 19.97 -5.87
C ARG A 74 23.49 19.51 -4.91
N SER A 75 23.90 18.25 -4.95
CA SER A 75 24.83 17.63 -3.98
C SER A 75 24.38 17.74 -2.51
N GLU A 76 23.11 18.08 -2.28
CA GLU A 76 22.47 18.01 -0.97
C GLU A 76 21.87 16.61 -0.83
N ILE A 77 22.28 15.88 0.20
CA ILE A 77 21.79 14.51 0.41
C ILE A 77 20.51 14.59 1.25
N TYR A 78 19.39 14.11 0.69
CA TYR A 78 18.11 13.91 1.41
C TYR A 78 17.27 15.19 1.65
N SER A 79 17.33 16.17 0.75
CA SER A 79 16.58 17.43 0.87
C SER A 79 15.15 17.26 0.35
N GLY A 80 14.21 16.95 1.25
CA GLY A 80 12.77 17.09 0.98
C GLY A 80 11.95 15.81 1.03
N VAL A 81 12.54 14.67 1.38
CA VAL A 81 11.79 13.41 1.58
C VAL A 81 10.77 13.58 2.72
N GLY A 82 11.18 14.18 3.83
CA GLY A 82 10.30 14.50 4.95
C GLY A 82 9.17 15.43 4.53
N LYS A 83 9.48 16.45 3.74
CA LYS A 83 8.47 17.34 3.17
C LYS A 83 7.46 16.61 2.30
N VAL A 84 7.90 15.70 1.42
CA VAL A 84 7.00 14.88 0.60
C VAL A 84 6.07 14.06 1.49
N PHE A 85 6.59 13.36 2.50
CA PHE A 85 5.71 12.62 3.40
C PHE A 85 4.71 13.53 4.11
N CYS A 86 5.11 14.74 4.52
CA CYS A 86 4.21 15.74 5.10
C CYS A 86 3.11 16.20 4.13
N GLU A 87 3.41 16.36 2.84
CA GLU A 87 2.44 16.72 1.79
C GLU A 87 1.34 15.64 1.64
N TYR A 88 1.71 14.36 1.80
CA TYR A 88 0.80 13.22 1.61
C TYR A 88 0.08 12.77 2.89
N LEU A 89 0.39 13.36 4.06
CA LEU A 89 -0.24 12.96 5.34
C LEU A 89 -1.77 12.86 5.29
N PRO A 90 -2.52 13.82 4.74
CA PRO A 90 -3.99 13.75 4.73
C PRO A 90 -4.56 12.58 3.93
N GLN A 91 -3.77 12.02 3.01
CA GLN A 91 -4.21 10.94 2.13
C GLN A 91 -3.88 9.56 2.73
N LEU A 92 -2.98 9.50 3.72
CA LEU A 92 -2.59 8.26 4.39
C LEU A 92 -3.68 7.69 5.31
N ASP A 93 -4.72 8.46 5.64
CA ASP A 93 -5.87 7.95 6.39
C ASP A 93 -6.56 6.76 5.67
N ILE A 94 -6.35 6.62 4.36
CA ILE A 94 -6.77 5.44 3.59
C ILE A 94 -6.29 4.11 4.20
N TYR A 95 -5.13 4.10 4.86
CA TYR A 95 -4.60 2.91 5.51
C TYR A 95 -5.39 2.51 6.75
N ILE A 96 -5.99 3.47 7.46
CA ILE A 96 -6.93 3.21 8.57
C ILE A 96 -8.18 2.52 8.02
N PHE A 97 -8.77 3.08 6.96
CA PHE A 97 -9.96 2.50 6.34
C PHE A 97 -9.69 1.10 5.76
N TYR A 98 -8.50 0.90 5.17
CA TYR A 98 -8.06 -0.41 4.71
C TYR A 98 -7.92 -1.41 5.86
N ALA A 99 -7.24 -1.03 6.95
CA ALA A 99 -7.06 -1.88 8.12
C ALA A 99 -8.40 -2.27 8.76
N ALA A 100 -9.34 -1.32 8.89
CA ALA A 100 -10.68 -1.56 9.39
C ALA A 100 -11.48 -2.56 8.52
N ASN A 101 -11.31 -2.47 7.20
CA ASN A 101 -11.97 -3.39 6.27
C ASN A 101 -11.26 -4.75 6.16
N TYR A 102 -9.99 -4.86 6.55
CA TYR A 102 -9.17 -6.06 6.34
C TYR A 102 -9.81 -7.32 6.91
N ALA A 103 -10.30 -7.30 8.16
CA ALA A 103 -10.95 -8.45 8.79
C ALA A 103 -12.26 -8.85 8.08
N LYS A 104 -12.99 -7.87 7.52
CA LYS A 104 -14.21 -8.12 6.73
C LYS A 104 -13.85 -8.71 5.36
N ALA A 105 -12.85 -8.15 4.69
CA ALA A 105 -12.33 -8.64 3.41
C ALA A 105 -11.85 -10.10 3.52
N GLN A 106 -11.11 -10.45 4.57
CA GLN A 106 -10.67 -11.82 4.82
C GLN A 106 -11.84 -12.80 4.99
N ARG A 107 -12.88 -12.42 5.74
CA ARG A 107 -14.10 -13.23 5.91
C ARG A 107 -14.84 -13.41 4.59
N CYS A 108 -15.00 -12.35 3.80
CA CYS A 108 -15.62 -12.42 2.47
C CYS A 108 -14.81 -13.30 1.51
N ALA A 109 -13.48 -13.15 1.48
CA ALA A 109 -12.58 -13.96 0.66
C ALA A 109 -12.64 -15.45 1.05
N ALA A 110 -12.69 -15.77 2.35
CA ALA A 110 -12.83 -17.13 2.84
C ALA A 110 -14.19 -17.75 2.47
N LYS A 111 -15.27 -16.96 2.48
CA LYS A 111 -16.60 -17.41 2.03
C LYS A 111 -16.65 -17.63 0.52
N ALA A 112 -16.03 -16.75 -0.25
CA ALA A 112 -15.99 -16.83 -1.71
C ALA A 112 -15.05 -17.93 -2.25
N LYS A 113 -14.07 -18.40 -1.46
CA LYS A 113 -13.26 -19.62 -1.71
C LYS A 113 -14.10 -20.87 -1.95
N ARG A 114 -15.35 -20.92 -1.48
CA ARG A 114 -16.20 -22.12 -1.62
C ARG A 114 -16.80 -22.32 -3.01
N ASN A 115 -16.96 -21.28 -3.83
CA ASN A 115 -17.70 -21.40 -5.10
C ASN A 115 -16.92 -20.98 -6.37
N ILE A 116 -16.14 -19.88 -6.38
CA ILE A 116 -15.60 -19.32 -7.63
C ILE A 116 -14.11 -18.97 -7.57
N ILE A 117 -13.67 -18.48 -6.42
CA ILE A 117 -12.28 -18.10 -6.19
C ILE A 117 -11.34 -19.29 -6.41
N SER A 118 -11.76 -20.54 -6.15
CA SER A 118 -10.93 -21.72 -6.30
C SER A 118 -10.50 -22.01 -7.74
N ARG A 119 -11.27 -21.72 -8.79
CA ARG A 119 -10.82 -22.06 -10.16
C ARG A 119 -9.77 -21.10 -10.70
N GLN A 120 -9.91 -19.80 -10.47
CA GLN A 120 -8.91 -18.80 -10.88
C GLN A 120 -7.69 -18.80 -9.93
N LEU A 121 -7.88 -18.85 -8.60
CA LEU A 121 -6.74 -18.94 -7.66
C LEU A 121 -5.93 -20.24 -7.78
N VAL A 122 -6.54 -21.37 -8.17
CA VAL A 122 -5.81 -22.64 -8.31
C VAL A 122 -4.97 -22.69 -9.59
N GLN A 123 -5.41 -22.06 -10.68
CA GLN A 123 -4.57 -21.92 -11.87
C GLN A 123 -3.35 -21.03 -11.62
N GLU A 124 -3.48 -19.99 -10.78
CA GLU A 124 -2.39 -19.06 -10.53
C GLU A 124 -1.51 -19.36 -9.33
N LYS A 125 -1.99 -20.10 -8.32
CA LYS A 125 -1.10 -20.72 -7.31
C LYS A 125 -0.04 -21.61 -7.95
N ARG A 126 -0.26 -22.07 -9.19
CA ARG A 126 0.74 -22.80 -9.99
C ARG A 126 1.76 -21.89 -10.66
N MET A 127 1.48 -20.59 -10.85
CA MET A 127 2.36 -19.60 -11.50
C MET A 127 3.03 -18.62 -10.53
N ASN A 128 2.38 -18.24 -9.42
CA ASN A 128 2.92 -17.36 -8.40
C ASN A 128 2.84 -18.03 -7.01
N ARG A 129 3.95 -18.02 -6.27
CA ARG A 129 4.09 -18.70 -4.97
C ARG A 129 3.27 -18.07 -3.83
N LEU A 130 2.74 -16.85 -4.02
CA LEU A 130 2.03 -16.07 -3.00
C LEU A 130 0.53 -15.97 -3.32
N GLY A 131 -0.32 -16.11 -2.31
CA GLY A 131 -1.77 -15.98 -2.44
C GLY A 131 -2.28 -14.56 -2.15
N LEU A 132 -3.56 -14.29 -2.45
CA LEU A 132 -4.21 -12.99 -2.20
C LEU A 132 -4.03 -12.49 -0.76
N ALA A 133 -4.04 -13.38 0.24
CA ALA A 133 -3.85 -13.01 1.64
C ALA A 133 -2.45 -12.44 1.92
N ASP A 134 -1.42 -12.96 1.24
CA ASP A 134 -0.03 -12.54 1.40
C ASP A 134 0.21 -11.15 0.78
N TYR A 135 -0.50 -10.82 -0.30
CA TYR A 135 -0.45 -9.47 -0.86
C TYR A 135 -1.33 -8.50 -0.07
N ALA A 136 -2.49 -8.94 0.43
CA ALA A 136 -3.43 -8.08 1.16
C ALA A 136 -2.88 -7.62 2.53
N ILE A 137 -1.91 -8.29 3.12
CA ILE A 137 -1.25 -7.81 4.34
C ILE A 137 -0.23 -6.69 4.06
N ALA A 138 0.20 -6.52 2.80
CA ALA A 138 1.25 -5.57 2.41
C ALA A 138 0.95 -4.11 2.79
N PRO A 139 -0.29 -3.56 2.62
CA PRO A 139 -0.59 -2.18 3.03
C PRO A 139 -0.45 -1.95 4.54
N ILE A 140 -0.82 -2.94 5.36
CA ILE A 140 -0.67 -2.88 6.82
C ILE A 140 0.81 -2.84 7.19
N GLN A 141 1.61 -3.70 6.55
CA GLN A 141 3.06 -3.73 6.75
C GLN A 141 3.74 -2.46 6.22
N ARG A 142 3.24 -1.84 5.14
CA ARG A 142 3.87 -0.67 4.52
C ARG A 142 3.99 0.52 5.48
N ILE A 143 2.95 0.78 6.29
CA ILE A 143 2.99 1.85 7.31
C ILE A 143 4.09 1.61 8.34
N THR A 144 4.25 0.37 8.80
CA THR A 144 5.34 0.03 9.73
C THR A 144 6.72 0.23 9.08
N ARG A 145 6.84 -0.05 7.78
CA ARG A 145 8.08 0.17 7.02
C ARG A 145 8.40 1.66 6.86
N TYR A 146 7.41 2.53 6.60
CA TYR A 146 7.64 3.98 6.59
C TYR A 146 8.19 4.48 7.93
N CYS A 147 7.69 3.98 9.06
CA CYS A 147 8.22 4.35 10.37
C CYS A 147 9.71 3.99 10.52
N LEU A 148 10.12 2.81 10.04
CA LEU A 148 11.52 2.38 10.11
C LEU A 148 12.42 3.20 9.18
N LEU A 149 11.98 3.42 7.93
CA LEU A 149 12.72 4.20 6.94
C LEU A 149 12.90 5.66 7.38
N LEU A 150 11.85 6.29 7.92
CA LEU A 150 11.94 7.66 8.44
C LEU A 150 12.86 7.76 9.65
N LYS A 151 12.84 6.78 10.57
CA LYS A 151 13.80 6.72 11.69
C LYS A 151 15.24 6.62 11.20
N ASP A 152 15.47 5.77 10.21
CA ASP A 152 16.81 5.58 9.65
C ASP A 152 17.30 6.84 8.92
N LEU A 153 16.43 7.54 8.19
CA LEU A 153 16.75 8.83 7.59
C LEU A 153 17.13 9.88 8.65
N ILE A 154 16.32 10.02 9.71
CA ILE A 154 16.61 10.96 10.81
C ILE A 154 17.97 10.66 11.46
N LYS A 155 18.30 9.38 11.66
CA LYS A 155 19.58 8.95 12.25
C LYS A 155 20.79 9.38 11.40
N HIS A 156 20.62 9.46 10.09
CA HIS A 156 21.66 9.87 9.14
C HIS A 156 21.55 11.35 8.70
N SER A 157 20.60 12.11 9.25
CA SER A 157 20.45 13.55 9.02
C SER A 157 20.95 14.35 10.23
N THR A 158 21.57 15.50 9.99
CA THR A 158 21.95 16.42 11.06
C THR A 158 20.75 17.27 11.48
N PRO A 159 20.62 17.69 12.76
CA PRO A 159 19.53 18.57 13.19
C PRO A 159 19.51 19.94 12.51
N ALA A 160 20.64 20.39 11.95
CA ALA A 160 20.73 21.62 11.16
C ALA A 160 20.21 21.45 9.72
N HIS A 161 19.89 20.22 9.30
CA HIS A 161 19.41 19.93 7.96
C HIS A 161 17.99 20.49 7.75
N PRO A 162 17.69 21.16 6.63
CA PRO A 162 16.38 21.79 6.41
C PRO A 162 15.20 20.81 6.39
N ASP A 163 15.44 19.55 6.03
CA ASP A 163 14.42 18.49 5.99
C ASP A 163 14.20 17.80 7.36
N TYR A 164 15.11 17.98 8.33
CA TYR A 164 15.04 17.33 9.65
C TYR A 164 13.70 17.53 10.37
N PRO A 165 13.16 18.76 10.52
CA PRO A 165 11.87 18.95 11.19
C PRO A 165 10.69 18.29 10.45
N TYR A 166 10.77 18.18 9.12
CA TYR A 166 9.75 17.49 8.34
C TYR A 166 9.83 15.97 8.51
N LEU A 167 11.04 15.41 8.58
CA LEU A 167 11.25 14.00 8.87
C LEU A 167 10.71 13.63 10.26
N GLU A 168 10.98 14.44 11.29
CA GLU A 168 10.43 14.22 12.63
C GLU A 168 8.89 14.27 12.65
N ARG A 169 8.32 15.26 11.97
CA ARG A 169 6.86 15.39 11.85
C ARG A 169 6.26 14.19 11.12
N ALA A 170 6.83 13.80 9.98
CA ALA A 170 6.38 12.64 9.21
C ALA A 170 6.44 11.37 10.06
N LEU A 171 7.54 11.15 10.79
CA LEU A 171 7.69 9.98 11.67
C LEU A 171 6.64 9.94 12.77
N LYS A 172 6.38 11.08 13.42
CA LYS A 172 5.35 11.19 14.46
C LYS A 172 3.97 10.83 13.93
N CYS A 173 3.60 11.35 12.76
CA CYS A 173 2.33 11.05 12.12
C CYS A 173 2.22 9.58 11.67
N MET A 174 3.27 9.02 11.05
CA MET A 174 3.29 7.60 10.65
C MET A 174 3.16 6.66 11.85
N THR A 175 3.81 7.00 12.96
CA THR A 175 3.71 6.23 14.20
C THR A 175 2.29 6.28 14.77
N ALA A 176 1.66 7.46 14.77
CA ALA A 176 0.27 7.60 15.19
C ALA A 176 -0.68 6.79 14.29
N LEU A 177 -0.44 6.79 12.97
CA LEU A 177 -1.20 6.00 12.00
C LEU A 177 -1.06 4.50 12.27
N ALA A 178 0.17 4.02 12.50
CA ALA A 178 0.44 2.61 12.84
C ALA A 178 -0.30 2.18 14.12
N ILE A 179 -0.29 3.03 15.15
CA ILE A 179 -1.02 2.77 16.40
C ILE A 179 -2.53 2.75 16.15
N ALA A 180 -3.07 3.71 15.39
CA ALA A 180 -4.48 3.76 15.06
C ALA A 180 -4.93 2.50 14.30
N MET A 181 -4.14 2.03 13.34
CA MET A 181 -4.42 0.79 12.60
C MET A 181 -4.43 -0.43 13.51
N ASN A 182 -3.46 -0.54 14.43
CA ASN A 182 -3.39 -1.66 15.39
C ASN A 182 -4.56 -1.68 16.37
N ASN A 183 -5.08 -0.51 16.78
CA ASN A 183 -6.20 -0.41 17.72
C ASN A 183 -7.56 -0.77 17.09
N ILE A 184 -7.64 -0.80 15.76
CA ILE A 184 -8.89 -1.07 15.01
C ILE A 184 -8.99 -2.54 14.59
N GLN A 185 -7.86 -3.26 14.57
CA GLN A 185 -7.79 -4.69 14.25
C GLN A 185 -8.21 -5.56 15.44
#